data_AF-A0A7S0IT61-F1
#
_entry.id   AF-A0A7S0IT61-F1
#
_cell.length_a   1.000
_cell.length_b   1.000
_cell.length_c   1.000
_cell.angle_alpha   90.00
_cell.angle_beta   90.00
_cell.angle_gamma   90.00
#
_symmetry.space_group_name_H-M   'P 1'
#
loop_
_entity.id
_entity.type
_entity.pdbx_description
1 polymer ?
#
loop_
_entity_poly.entity_id
_entity_poly.type
_entity_poly.pdbx_seq_one_letter_code
_entity_poly.pdbx_strand_id
1 'polypeptide(L)'
;EFAFAEELREAYAWAAAGAVPLFECSDDDITRAFFYRWRLFFLHATRTRDYGWVLSEFLRRVNWAGPHNTINCAFGLHASEARWLADRSVLDDYAKFWFRHPRADRRYTWWPAHAVLSAYSLHGRAQPLRRLYQPLQAEYWRWVNASLVVDAKTPCLWQACHDDGQENSIGLDGCRPTINAVMYGEARALSEIASLLGDGGGAQRFVAEARRWRRAVAHL
;
A
#
# COMPACT_ATOMS: atom_id res chain seq x y z
N GLU A 1 -30.51 -14.05 9.11
CA GLU A 1 -30.34 -12.77 8.38
C GLU A 1 -28.89 -12.34 8.56
N PHE A 2 -28.22 -11.83 7.53
CA PHE A 2 -26.84 -11.38 7.69
C PHE A 2 -26.88 -10.11 8.55
N ALA A 3 -26.29 -10.15 9.74
CA ALA A 3 -26.28 -9.01 10.65
C ALA A 3 -25.73 -7.78 9.93
N PHE A 4 -26.32 -6.61 10.16
CA PHE A 4 -25.87 -5.31 9.61
C PHE A 4 -26.12 -5.11 8.09
N ALA A 5 -27.22 -5.65 7.57
CA ALA A 5 -27.67 -5.39 6.20
C ALA A 5 -27.88 -3.89 5.90
N GLU A 6 -28.36 -3.14 6.89
CA GLU A 6 -28.61 -1.70 6.78
C GLU A 6 -27.32 -0.88 6.63
N GLU A 7 -26.24 -1.28 7.30
CA GLU A 7 -24.93 -0.64 7.21
C GLU A 7 -24.27 -0.89 5.84
N LEU A 8 -24.46 -2.10 5.29
CA LEU A 8 -23.84 -2.52 4.04
C LEU A 8 -24.53 -1.93 2.80
N ARG A 9 -25.85 -1.69 2.85
CA ARG A 9 -26.64 -1.10 1.75
C ARG A 9 -26.29 -1.71 0.39
N GLU A 10 -25.68 -0.93 -0.50
CA GLU A 10 -25.36 -1.33 -1.87
C GLU A 10 -24.29 -2.43 -1.93
N ALA A 11 -23.47 -2.54 -0.88
CA ALA A 11 -22.47 -3.58 -0.73
C ALA A 11 -23.03 -4.89 -0.15
N TYR A 12 -24.31 -4.93 0.24
CA TYR A 12 -24.90 -6.10 0.92
C TYR A 12 -24.73 -7.39 0.14
N ALA A 13 -25.13 -7.42 -1.13
CA ALA A 13 -25.05 -8.64 -1.95
C ALA A 13 -23.59 -9.10 -2.13
N TRP A 14 -22.65 -8.16 -2.25
CA TRP A 14 -21.22 -8.45 -2.36
C TRP A 14 -20.67 -9.05 -1.05
N ALA A 15 -20.97 -8.44 0.09
CA ALA A 15 -20.55 -8.94 1.40
C ALA A 15 -21.21 -10.28 1.75
N ALA A 16 -22.52 -10.42 1.53
CA ALA A 16 -23.29 -11.64 1.78
C ALA A 16 -22.87 -12.82 0.90
N ALA A 17 -22.29 -12.55 -0.28
CA ALA A 17 -21.67 -13.57 -1.13
C ALA A 17 -20.30 -14.06 -0.60
N GLY A 18 -19.86 -13.59 0.58
CA GLY A 18 -18.62 -13.99 1.21
C GLY A 18 -17.39 -13.20 0.75
N ALA A 19 -17.58 -12.00 0.19
CA ALA A 19 -16.45 -11.18 -0.27
C ALA A 19 -15.55 -10.67 0.87
N VAL A 20 -16.12 -10.49 2.08
CA VAL A 20 -15.46 -9.92 3.25
C VAL A 20 -15.50 -10.91 4.44
N PRO A 21 -14.57 -10.82 5.41
CA PRO A 21 -14.65 -11.62 6.63
C PRO A 21 -15.90 -11.28 7.44
N LEU A 22 -16.43 -12.27 8.17
CA LEU A 22 -17.49 -12.05 9.16
C LEU A 22 -16.87 -11.70 10.51
N PHE A 23 -17.51 -10.81 11.23
CA PHE A 23 -17.06 -10.36 12.54
C PHE A 23 -18.26 -9.98 13.40
N GLU A 24 -18.19 -10.33 14.68
CA GLU A 24 -19.11 -9.89 15.72
C GLU A 24 -18.35 -9.79 17.05
N CYS A 25 -18.77 -8.87 17.91
CA CYS A 25 -18.29 -8.77 19.29
C CYS A 25 -19.39 -8.20 20.19
N SER A 26 -19.15 -8.17 21.50
CA SER A 26 -20.12 -7.66 22.49
C SER A 26 -20.39 -6.16 22.43
N ASP A 27 -19.63 -5.42 21.61
CA ASP A 27 -19.82 -3.99 21.36
C ASP A 27 -20.43 -3.81 19.97
N ASP A 28 -21.68 -3.32 19.94
CA ASP A 28 -22.44 -3.12 18.71
C ASP A 28 -21.83 -2.03 17.82
N ASP A 29 -21.19 -1.00 18.39
CA ASP A 29 -20.57 0.08 17.61
C ASP A 29 -19.33 -0.42 16.89
N ILE A 30 -18.53 -1.29 17.52
CA ILE A 30 -17.37 -1.91 16.87
C ILE A 30 -17.83 -2.81 15.71
N THR A 31 -18.88 -3.61 15.92
CA THR A 31 -19.40 -4.51 14.88
C THR A 31 -20.03 -3.73 13.73
N ARG A 32 -20.78 -2.66 14.04
CA ARG A 32 -21.32 -1.72 13.05
C ARG A 32 -20.21 -1.05 12.24
N ALA A 33 -19.18 -0.54 12.91
CA ALA A 33 -18.04 0.10 12.27
C ALA A 33 -17.30 -0.86 11.32
N PHE A 34 -17.17 -2.13 11.70
CA PHE A 34 -16.56 -3.17 10.87
C PHE A 34 -17.27 -3.31 9.51
N PHE A 35 -18.60 -3.50 9.51
CA PHE A 35 -19.35 -3.65 8.26
C PHE A 35 -19.47 -2.34 7.48
N TYR A 36 -19.59 -1.20 8.17
CA TYR A 36 -19.59 0.11 7.53
C TYR A 36 -18.29 0.37 6.76
N ARG A 37 -17.13 0.00 7.31
CA ARG A 37 -15.83 0.14 6.62
C ARG A 37 -15.73 -0.74 5.36
N TRP A 38 -16.32 -1.93 5.38
CA TRP A 38 -16.40 -2.76 4.16
C TRP A 38 -17.28 -2.15 3.08
N ARG A 39 -18.38 -1.51 3.44
CA ARG A 39 -19.17 -0.72 2.48
C ARG A 39 -18.34 0.42 1.90
N LEU A 40 -17.60 1.17 2.71
CA LEU A 40 -16.73 2.24 2.21
C LEU A 40 -15.71 1.69 1.21
N PHE A 41 -15.01 0.60 1.55
CA PHE A 41 -14.08 -0.05 0.63
C PHE A 41 -14.75 -0.42 -0.70
N PHE A 42 -15.94 -1.04 -0.65
CA PHE A 42 -16.70 -1.41 -1.84
C PHE A 42 -16.96 -0.22 -2.76
N LEU A 43 -17.34 0.95 -2.21
CA LEU A 43 -17.60 2.16 -2.99
C LEU A 43 -16.36 2.70 -3.71
N HIS A 44 -15.16 2.39 -3.22
CA HIS A 44 -13.89 2.79 -3.83
C HIS A 44 -13.33 1.78 -4.84
N ALA A 45 -13.80 0.53 -4.80
CA ALA A 45 -13.33 -0.53 -5.70
C ALA A 45 -14.06 -0.49 -7.05
N THR A 46 -13.32 -0.23 -8.13
CA THR A 46 -13.88 -0.21 -9.49
C THR A 46 -13.11 -1.18 -10.39
N ARG A 47 -13.83 -1.97 -11.19
CA ARG A 47 -13.22 -2.84 -12.20
C ARG A 47 -13.11 -2.12 -13.53
N THR A 48 -11.89 -1.99 -14.03
CA THR A 48 -11.57 -1.40 -15.33
C THR A 48 -11.42 -2.49 -16.39
N ARG A 49 -11.61 -2.11 -17.67
CA ARG A 49 -11.48 -3.04 -18.80
C ARG A 49 -10.06 -3.58 -18.97
N ASP A 50 -9.05 -2.70 -18.86
CA ASP A 50 -7.69 -3.02 -19.28
C ASP A 50 -6.75 -3.37 -18.11
N TYR A 51 -7.08 -2.93 -16.89
CA TYR A 51 -6.22 -3.06 -15.72
C TYR A 51 -6.83 -3.88 -14.58
N GLY A 52 -8.06 -4.38 -14.73
CA GLY A 52 -8.77 -5.08 -13.66
C GLY A 52 -9.18 -4.11 -12.55
N TRP A 53 -9.12 -4.56 -11.30
CA TRP A 53 -9.53 -3.76 -10.15
C TRP A 53 -8.57 -2.59 -9.86
N VAL A 54 -9.15 -1.42 -9.59
CA VAL A 54 -8.46 -0.24 -9.08
C VAL A 54 -9.23 0.36 -7.91
N LEU A 55 -8.52 1.05 -7.01
CA LEU A 55 -9.12 1.75 -5.88
C LEU A 55 -8.88 3.25 -5.96
N SER A 56 -9.96 4.02 -5.83
CA SER A 56 -9.91 5.48 -5.65
C SER A 56 -9.68 5.85 -4.19
N GLU A 57 -9.20 7.07 -3.95
CA GLU A 57 -9.09 7.65 -2.60
C GLU A 57 -10.31 8.54 -2.27
N PHE A 58 -10.80 9.28 -3.26
CA PHE A 58 -12.01 10.09 -3.15
C PHE A 58 -13.11 9.50 -4.02
N LEU A 59 -14.34 9.43 -3.49
CA LEU A 59 -15.50 9.00 -4.29
C LEU A 59 -15.80 9.98 -5.43
N ARG A 60 -15.69 11.28 -5.14
CA ARG A 60 -15.77 12.32 -6.17
C ARG A 60 -14.42 12.47 -6.85
N ARG A 61 -14.45 12.71 -8.16
CA ARG A 61 -13.24 12.99 -8.91
C ARG A 61 -12.61 14.30 -8.45
N VAL A 62 -11.31 14.25 -8.15
CA VAL A 62 -10.49 15.42 -7.84
C VAL A 62 -9.51 15.69 -8.98
N ASN A 63 -9.09 16.95 -9.17
CA ASN A 63 -8.28 17.36 -10.32
C ASN A 63 -6.82 16.89 -10.26
N TRP A 64 -6.31 16.54 -9.07
CA TRP A 64 -4.98 15.95 -8.87
C TRP A 64 -4.99 14.41 -8.92
N ALA A 65 -6.15 13.77 -9.13
CA ALA A 65 -6.21 12.33 -9.25
C ALA A 65 -5.63 11.85 -10.58
N GLY A 66 -4.97 10.70 -10.53
CA GLY A 66 -4.46 10.02 -11.71
C GLY A 66 -5.55 9.32 -12.53
N PRO A 67 -5.14 8.43 -13.44
CA PRO A 67 -6.03 7.57 -14.21
C PRO A 67 -7.02 6.83 -13.31
N HIS A 68 -8.26 6.66 -13.76
CA HIS A 68 -9.32 6.00 -12.98
C HIS A 68 -9.56 6.59 -11.57
N ASN A 69 -9.25 7.88 -11.38
CA ASN A 69 -9.38 8.59 -10.11
C ASN A 69 -8.52 8.01 -8.96
N THR A 70 -7.40 7.36 -9.30
CA THR A 70 -6.49 6.78 -8.31
C THR A 70 -5.47 7.78 -7.81
N ILE A 71 -5.13 7.71 -6.53
CA ILE A 71 -4.03 8.45 -5.88
C ILE A 71 -3.21 7.42 -5.10
N ASN A 72 -1.87 7.49 -5.18
CA ASN A 72 -1.02 6.46 -4.56
C ASN A 72 -0.79 6.68 -3.05
N CYS A 73 -1.16 7.85 -2.52
CA CYS A 73 -1.00 8.22 -1.11
C CYS A 73 -1.58 7.16 -0.17
N ALA A 74 -2.84 6.77 -0.36
CA ALA A 74 -3.49 5.76 0.46
C ALA A 74 -3.21 4.30 0.02
N PHE A 75 -2.35 4.05 -0.99
CA PHE A 75 -2.18 2.70 -1.58
C PHE A 75 -1.93 1.62 -0.53
N GLY A 76 -1.00 1.87 0.39
CA GLY A 76 -0.62 0.85 1.34
C GLY A 76 -1.65 0.61 2.44
N LEU A 77 -2.49 1.61 2.74
CA LEU A 77 -3.67 1.45 3.60
C LEU A 77 -4.75 0.63 2.88
N HIS A 78 -5.04 1.00 1.62
CA HIS A 78 -5.95 0.24 0.77
C HIS A 78 -5.53 -1.22 0.65
N ALA A 79 -4.24 -1.48 0.44
CA ALA A 79 -3.72 -2.84 0.33
C ALA A 79 -3.83 -3.63 1.64
N SER A 80 -3.64 -2.96 2.79
CA SER A 80 -3.79 -3.57 4.11
C SER A 80 -5.23 -4.01 4.39
N GLU A 81 -6.22 -3.31 3.84
CA GLU A 81 -7.62 -3.70 3.90
C GLU A 81 -7.93 -4.78 2.84
N ALA A 82 -7.56 -4.53 1.57
CA ALA A 82 -7.87 -5.38 0.42
C ALA A 82 -7.34 -6.81 0.56
N ARG A 83 -6.24 -7.01 1.30
CA ARG A 83 -5.68 -8.35 1.52
C ARG A 83 -6.66 -9.30 2.24
N TRP A 84 -7.66 -8.79 2.96
CA TRP A 84 -8.64 -9.64 3.66
C TRP A 84 -9.79 -10.13 2.76
N LEU A 85 -9.97 -9.53 1.58
CA LEU A 85 -11.05 -9.91 0.66
C LEU A 85 -10.90 -11.31 0.11
N ALA A 86 -12.01 -12.04 -0.02
CA ALA A 86 -12.00 -13.37 -0.63
C ALA A 86 -11.52 -13.36 -2.09
N ASP A 87 -11.94 -12.35 -2.88
CA ASP A 87 -11.42 -12.13 -4.23
C ASP A 87 -10.02 -11.50 -4.17
N ARG A 88 -9.01 -12.35 -4.38
CA ARG A 88 -7.59 -11.94 -4.32
C ARG A 88 -7.17 -11.10 -5.53
N SER A 89 -7.97 -11.08 -6.61
CA SER A 89 -7.67 -10.29 -7.79
C SER A 89 -7.73 -8.79 -7.51
N VAL A 90 -8.52 -8.35 -6.52
CA VAL A 90 -8.66 -6.93 -6.16
C VAL A 90 -7.30 -6.30 -5.85
N LEU A 91 -6.56 -6.87 -4.90
CA LEU A 91 -5.23 -6.37 -4.54
C LEU A 91 -4.19 -6.67 -5.62
N ASP A 92 -4.23 -7.86 -6.22
CA ASP A 92 -3.26 -8.25 -7.24
C ASP A 92 -3.30 -7.31 -8.46
N ASP A 93 -4.49 -6.95 -8.93
CA ASP A 93 -4.67 -6.07 -10.09
C ASP A 93 -4.36 -4.62 -9.72
N TYR A 94 -4.82 -4.16 -8.54
CA TYR A 94 -4.51 -2.82 -8.07
C TYR A 94 -3.01 -2.59 -7.87
N ALA A 95 -2.28 -3.56 -7.29
CA ALA A 95 -0.84 -3.49 -7.16
C ALA A 95 -0.12 -3.45 -8.52
N LYS A 96 -0.56 -4.29 -9.49
CA LYS A 96 -0.01 -4.27 -10.86
C LYS A 96 -0.30 -2.97 -11.59
N PHE A 97 -1.48 -2.39 -11.40
CA PHE A 97 -1.92 -1.18 -12.09
C PHE A 97 -0.89 -0.04 -11.97
N TRP A 98 -0.37 0.20 -10.76
CA TRP A 98 0.61 1.25 -10.49
C TRP A 98 1.93 1.09 -11.26
N PHE A 99 2.29 -0.11 -11.69
CA PHE A 99 3.50 -0.37 -12.47
C PHE A 99 3.25 -0.53 -13.97
N ARG A 100 1.98 -0.66 -14.40
CA ARG A 100 1.62 -0.89 -15.80
C ARG A 100 1.02 0.31 -16.48
N HIS A 101 0.26 1.14 -15.76
CA HIS A 101 -0.39 2.28 -16.37
C HIS A 101 0.65 3.40 -16.62
N PRO A 102 0.86 3.88 -17.85
CA PRO A 102 1.96 4.80 -18.20
C PRO A 102 1.84 6.18 -17.55
N ARG A 103 0.63 6.57 -17.14
CA ARG A 103 0.32 7.81 -16.41
C ARG A 103 0.04 7.62 -14.92
N ALA A 104 0.39 6.46 -14.36
CA ALA A 104 0.26 6.25 -12.92
C ALA A 104 1.22 7.18 -12.17
N ASP A 105 0.65 8.07 -11.37
CA ASP A 105 1.41 9.03 -10.57
C ASP A 105 1.80 8.41 -9.23
N ARG A 106 3.10 8.34 -8.95
CA ARG A 106 3.68 7.67 -7.78
C ARG A 106 4.50 8.66 -6.95
N ARG A 107 3.98 9.88 -6.82
CA ARG A 107 4.64 10.99 -6.11
C ARG A 107 4.54 10.87 -4.59
N TYR A 108 3.46 10.29 -4.07
CA TYR A 108 3.27 10.23 -2.63
C TYR A 108 4.09 9.11 -2.01
N THR A 109 4.58 9.29 -0.79
CA THR A 109 5.23 8.22 -0.01
C THR A 109 4.29 7.01 0.09
N TRP A 110 4.77 5.82 -0.31
CA TRP A 110 3.95 4.60 -0.40
C TRP A 110 4.78 3.33 -0.22
N TRP A 111 4.14 2.21 0.14
CA TRP A 111 4.82 0.95 0.53
C TRP A 111 4.33 -0.31 -0.22
N PRO A 112 4.60 -0.41 -1.54
CA PRO A 112 4.11 -1.50 -2.37
C PRO A 112 4.75 -2.88 -2.11
N ALA A 113 6.05 -2.95 -1.78
CA ALA A 113 6.69 -4.23 -1.50
C ALA A 113 6.16 -4.82 -0.18
N HIS A 114 6.02 -3.99 0.84
CA HIS A 114 5.44 -4.37 2.12
C HIS A 114 3.99 -4.85 1.96
N ALA A 115 3.19 -4.13 1.17
CA ALA A 115 1.81 -4.52 0.88
C ALA A 115 1.71 -5.91 0.23
N VAL A 116 2.51 -6.16 -0.80
CA VAL A 116 2.49 -7.42 -1.55
C VAL A 116 3.04 -8.59 -0.72
N LEU A 117 4.09 -8.37 0.09
CA LEU A 117 4.58 -9.38 1.04
C LEU A 117 3.57 -9.68 2.16
N SER A 118 2.88 -8.65 2.66
CA SER A 118 1.85 -8.82 3.68
C SER A 118 0.70 -9.68 3.18
N ALA A 119 0.28 -9.48 1.92
CA ALA A 119 -0.70 -10.35 1.28
C ALA A 119 -0.16 -11.76 1.06
N TYR A 120 1.11 -11.94 0.67
CA TYR A 120 1.71 -13.27 0.63
C TYR A 120 1.64 -13.99 1.99
N SER A 121 1.91 -13.28 3.08
CA SER A 121 1.95 -13.84 4.44
C SER A 121 0.59 -14.38 4.92
N LEU A 122 -0.51 -13.82 4.42
CA LEU A 122 -1.86 -14.27 4.79
C LEU A 122 -2.36 -15.40 3.87
N HIS A 123 -1.95 -15.45 2.60
CA HIS A 123 -2.60 -16.31 1.58
C HIS A 123 -1.67 -17.35 0.97
N GLY A 124 -0.35 -17.25 1.21
CA GLY A 124 0.69 -18.11 0.65
C GLY A 124 0.92 -17.96 -0.87
N ARG A 125 0.30 -16.98 -1.53
CA ARG A 125 0.34 -16.83 -3.00
C ARG A 125 1.63 -16.18 -3.47
N ALA A 126 2.60 -16.97 -3.92
CA ALA A 126 3.90 -16.46 -4.40
C ALA A 126 3.85 -15.80 -5.78
N GLN A 127 2.78 -16.01 -6.56
CA GLN A 127 2.69 -15.56 -7.95
C GLN A 127 2.71 -14.02 -8.11
N PRO A 128 2.01 -13.21 -7.28
CA PRO A 128 2.22 -11.76 -7.23
C PRO A 128 3.66 -11.35 -6.90
N LEU A 129 4.31 -12.01 -5.94
CA LEU A 129 5.71 -11.73 -5.59
C LEU A 129 6.61 -11.88 -6.83
N ARG A 130 6.52 -13.02 -7.52
CA ARG A 130 7.34 -13.32 -8.71
C ARG A 130 7.18 -12.28 -9.81
N ARG A 131 5.96 -11.80 -10.03
CA ARG A 131 5.67 -10.82 -11.09
C ARG A 131 6.11 -9.41 -10.73
N LEU A 132 5.95 -9.02 -9.48
CA LEU A 132 6.17 -7.64 -9.04
C LEU A 132 7.58 -7.42 -8.50
N TYR A 133 8.36 -8.45 -8.19
CA TYR A 133 9.68 -8.28 -7.57
C TYR A 133 10.62 -7.35 -8.36
N GLN A 134 10.72 -7.49 -9.69
CA GLN A 134 11.54 -6.59 -10.50
C GLN A 134 11.00 -5.14 -10.50
N PRO A 135 9.72 -4.87 -10.80
CA PRO A 135 9.13 -3.54 -10.64
C PRO A 135 9.30 -2.92 -9.25
N LEU A 136 9.15 -3.70 -8.18
CA LEU A 136 9.27 -3.25 -6.80
C LEU A 136 10.70 -2.82 -6.47
N GLN A 137 11.71 -3.57 -6.93
CA GLN A 137 13.11 -3.18 -6.77
C GLN A 137 13.41 -1.88 -7.51
N ALA A 138 12.94 -1.75 -8.76
CA ALA A 138 13.14 -0.53 -9.55
C ALA A 138 12.50 0.68 -8.88
N GLU A 139 11.31 0.50 -8.29
CA GLU A 139 10.61 1.54 -7.55
C GLU A 139 11.35 1.96 -6.28
N TYR A 140 11.84 0.99 -5.50
CA TYR A 140 12.65 1.27 -4.33
C TYR A 140 13.88 2.12 -4.67
N TRP A 141 14.62 1.73 -5.72
CA TRP A 141 15.81 2.48 -6.12
C TRP A 141 15.47 3.85 -6.74
N ARG A 142 14.32 3.98 -7.41
CA ARG A 142 13.81 5.28 -7.86
C ARG A 142 13.66 6.25 -6.68
N TRP A 143 13.05 5.78 -5.58
CA TRP A 143 12.90 6.58 -4.36
C TRP A 143 14.22 6.94 -3.71
N VAL A 144 15.10 5.96 -3.51
CA VAL A 144 16.42 6.21 -2.91
C VAL A 144 17.20 7.23 -3.73
N ASN A 145 17.24 7.07 -5.05
CA ASN A 145 18.01 7.97 -5.92
C ASN A 145 17.43 9.38 -5.99
N ALA A 146 16.11 9.52 -5.96
CA ALA A 146 15.45 10.82 -6.02
C ALA A 146 15.47 11.59 -4.70
N SER A 147 15.53 10.88 -3.57
CA SER A 147 15.23 11.46 -2.25
C SER A 147 16.42 11.49 -1.31
N LEU A 148 17.52 10.83 -1.64
CA LEU A 148 18.68 10.72 -0.76
C LEU A 148 19.38 12.07 -0.54
N VAL A 149 19.51 12.45 0.73
CA VAL A 149 20.36 13.55 1.19
C VAL A 149 21.58 12.97 1.91
N VAL A 150 22.78 13.29 1.41
CA VAL A 150 24.06 12.74 1.90
C VAL A 150 24.78 13.68 2.87
N ASP A 151 24.34 14.94 3.00
CA ASP A 151 25.02 15.98 3.80
C ASP A 151 24.57 16.04 5.29
N ALA A 152 23.76 15.08 5.72
CA ALA A 152 23.46 14.89 7.14
C ALA A 152 24.43 13.85 7.73
N LYS A 153 24.92 14.08 8.96
CA LYS A 153 25.80 13.15 9.72
C LYS A 153 25.35 11.67 9.65
N THR A 154 24.05 11.43 9.43
CA THR A 154 23.49 10.17 8.98
C THR A 154 22.66 10.40 7.71
N PRO A 155 22.96 9.73 6.57
CA PRO A 155 22.18 9.89 5.35
C PRO A 155 20.70 9.52 5.57
N CYS A 156 19.81 10.33 5.02
CA CYS A 156 18.37 10.17 5.15
C CYS A 156 17.68 10.42 3.81
N LEU A 157 16.42 10.00 3.72
CA LEU A 157 15.56 10.34 2.59
C LEU A 157 14.75 11.59 2.93
N TRP A 158 14.79 12.56 2.03
CA TRP A 158 14.02 13.79 2.09
C TRP A 158 12.65 13.58 1.45
N GLN A 159 11.63 14.23 2.01
CA GLN A 159 10.30 14.27 1.41
C GLN A 159 9.58 15.56 1.78
N ALA A 160 8.74 16.04 0.86
CA ALA A 160 7.84 17.14 1.14
C ALA A 160 6.68 16.68 2.03
N CYS A 161 6.25 17.49 2.98
CA CYS A 161 5.07 17.18 3.80
C CYS A 161 3.80 17.01 2.94
N HIS A 162 3.70 17.75 1.83
CA HIS A 162 2.66 17.57 0.83
C HIS A 162 2.69 16.16 0.21
N ASP A 163 3.87 15.69 -0.22
CA ASP A 163 4.03 14.37 -0.84
C ASP A 163 4.02 13.20 0.17
N ASP A 164 3.88 13.49 1.48
CA ASP A 164 3.45 12.50 2.48
C ASP A 164 1.92 12.47 2.68
N GLY A 165 1.16 13.34 2.00
CA GLY A 165 -0.26 13.56 2.28
C GLY A 165 -0.52 14.27 3.61
N GLN A 166 0.47 15.03 4.11
CA GLN A 166 0.49 15.65 5.43
C GLN A 166 0.78 17.16 5.34
N GLU A 167 0.04 17.84 4.45
CA GLU A 167 0.20 19.28 4.16
C GLU A 167 0.14 20.14 5.43
N ASN A 168 0.92 21.23 5.42
CA ASN A 168 1.00 22.20 6.53
C ASN A 168 1.48 21.60 7.87
N SER A 169 2.19 20.46 7.83
CA SER A 169 2.77 19.90 9.05
C SER A 169 3.83 20.85 9.63
N ILE A 170 3.87 20.98 10.96
CA ILE A 170 4.87 21.79 11.69
C ILE A 170 6.30 21.35 11.36
N GLY A 171 6.50 20.05 11.10
CA GLY A 171 7.79 19.47 10.73
C GLY A 171 8.28 19.82 9.32
N LEU A 172 7.43 20.44 8.49
CA LEU A 172 7.72 20.88 7.12
C LEU A 172 8.36 19.79 6.24
N ASP A 173 9.00 20.21 5.15
CA ASP A 173 9.71 19.34 4.22
C ASP A 173 11.12 19.06 4.74
N GLY A 174 11.63 17.86 4.52
CA GLY A 174 12.91 17.49 5.11
C GLY A 174 13.17 16.01 5.12
N CYS A 175 14.20 15.61 5.85
CA CYS A 175 14.37 14.21 6.24
C CYS A 175 13.33 13.85 7.29
N ARG A 176 12.19 13.34 6.82
CA ARG A 176 11.02 13.05 7.67
C ARG A 176 11.02 11.59 8.12
N PRO A 177 10.55 11.28 9.34
CA PRO A 177 10.49 9.89 9.82
C PRO A 177 9.57 9.02 8.96
N THR A 178 8.56 9.60 8.30
CA THR A 178 7.60 8.95 7.39
C THR A 178 8.29 8.17 6.26
N ILE A 179 8.90 8.86 5.29
CA ILE A 179 9.57 8.23 4.14
C ILE A 179 10.70 7.29 4.59
N ASN A 180 11.45 7.66 5.63
CA ASN A 180 12.56 6.82 6.12
C ASN A 180 12.04 5.52 6.77
N ALA A 181 10.93 5.56 7.51
CA ALA A 181 10.30 4.37 8.07
C ALA A 181 9.64 3.51 6.98
N VAL A 182 8.99 4.13 5.99
CA VAL A 182 8.43 3.42 4.83
C VAL A 182 9.53 2.70 4.06
N MET A 183 10.65 3.36 3.78
CA MET A 183 11.75 2.76 3.03
C MET A 183 12.51 1.70 3.84
N TYR A 184 12.52 1.81 5.17
CA TYR A 184 12.91 0.68 6.03
C TYR A 184 11.98 -0.53 5.81
N GLY A 185 10.65 -0.32 5.85
CA GLY A 185 9.65 -1.37 5.62
C GLY A 185 9.76 -2.00 4.24
N GLU A 186 9.92 -1.18 3.20
CA GLU A 186 10.11 -1.64 1.81
C GLU A 186 11.40 -2.46 1.66
N ALA A 187 12.53 -2.01 2.21
CA ALA A 187 13.77 -2.77 2.18
C ALA A 187 13.64 -4.11 2.92
N ARG A 188 12.99 -4.11 4.10
CA ARG A 188 12.70 -5.36 4.83
C ARG A 188 11.84 -6.31 3.99
N ALA A 189 10.82 -5.78 3.33
CA ALA A 189 9.92 -6.59 2.51
C ALA A 189 10.61 -7.14 1.27
N LEU A 190 11.38 -6.32 0.55
CA LEU A 190 12.16 -6.74 -0.61
C LEU A 190 13.21 -7.78 -0.26
N SER A 191 13.84 -7.66 0.91
CA SER A 191 14.76 -8.69 1.42
C SER A 191 14.07 -10.04 1.59
N GLU A 192 12.87 -10.06 2.16
CA GLU A 192 12.11 -11.29 2.39
C GLU A 192 11.61 -11.89 1.08
N ILE A 193 11.06 -11.04 0.19
CA ILE A 193 10.64 -11.45 -1.15
C ILE A 193 11.83 -12.07 -1.90
N ALA A 194 13.01 -11.44 -1.86
CA ALA A 194 14.21 -11.96 -2.50
C ALA A 194 14.56 -13.38 -1.98
N SER A 195 14.55 -13.57 -0.67
CA SER A 195 14.76 -14.90 -0.05
C SER A 195 13.74 -15.93 -0.51
N LEU A 196 12.45 -15.59 -0.50
CA LEU A 196 11.35 -16.46 -0.94
C LEU A 196 11.46 -16.85 -2.42
N LEU A 197 12.12 -16.00 -3.23
CA LEU A 197 12.33 -16.23 -4.66
C LEU A 197 13.70 -16.85 -4.98
N GLY A 198 14.54 -17.11 -3.98
CA GLY A 198 15.88 -17.70 -4.14
C GLY A 198 16.96 -16.70 -4.58
N ASP A 199 16.70 -15.39 -4.51
CA ASP A 199 17.67 -14.33 -4.80
C ASP A 199 18.44 -13.94 -3.53
N GLY A 200 19.44 -14.76 -3.17
CA GLY A 200 20.27 -14.52 -1.98
C GLY A 200 21.06 -13.21 -2.03
N GLY A 201 21.46 -12.76 -3.22
CA GLY A 201 22.17 -11.49 -3.42
C GLY A 201 21.26 -10.28 -3.15
N GLY A 202 20.05 -10.30 -3.70
CA GLY A 202 19.02 -9.32 -3.41
C GLY A 202 18.65 -9.27 -1.93
N ALA A 203 18.48 -10.45 -1.30
CA ALA A 203 18.16 -10.54 0.12
C ALA A 203 19.19 -9.81 0.99
N GLN A 204 20.48 -10.12 0.82
CA GLN A 204 21.55 -9.48 1.58
C GLN A 204 21.64 -7.97 1.33
N ARG A 205 21.48 -7.55 0.08
CA ARG A 205 21.49 -6.12 -0.30
C ARG A 205 20.39 -5.36 0.42
N PHE A 206 19.17 -5.87 0.42
CA PHE A 206 18.05 -5.20 1.05
C PHE A 206 18.08 -5.26 2.60
N VAL A 207 18.72 -6.28 3.20
CA VAL A 207 19.05 -6.25 4.64
C VAL A 207 19.97 -5.07 4.98
N ALA A 208 20.99 -4.81 4.17
CA ALA A 208 21.91 -3.69 4.39
C ALA A 208 21.19 -2.34 4.29
N GLU A 209 20.32 -2.20 3.29
CA GLU A 209 19.45 -1.04 3.11
C GLU A 209 18.48 -0.83 4.28
N ALA A 210 17.81 -1.88 4.76
CA ALA A 210 16.96 -1.79 5.94
C ALA A 210 17.75 -1.30 7.17
N ARG A 211 18.99 -1.78 7.36
CA ARG A 211 19.85 -1.29 8.46
C ARG A 211 20.19 0.20 8.30
N ARG A 212 20.38 0.67 7.06
CA ARG A 212 20.63 2.09 6.77
C ARG A 212 19.46 2.96 7.21
N TRP A 213 18.23 2.63 6.80
CA TRP A 213 17.07 3.44 7.15
C TRP A 213 16.65 3.32 8.60
N ARG A 214 16.86 2.16 9.24
CA ARG A 214 16.69 2.04 10.70
C ARG A 214 17.59 3.02 11.46
N ARG A 215 18.84 3.21 11.01
CA ARG A 215 19.73 4.23 11.59
C ARG A 215 19.22 5.63 11.31
N ALA A 216 18.80 5.93 10.07
CA ALA A 216 18.25 7.24 9.74
C ALA A 216 17.07 7.61 10.65
N VAL A 217 16.07 6.72 10.79
CA VAL A 217 14.91 6.93 11.68
C VAL A 217 15.32 7.14 13.13
N ALA A 218 16.33 6.43 13.64
CA ALA A 218 16.77 6.61 15.02
C ALA A 218 17.48 7.95 15.29
N HIS A 219 17.87 8.69 14.25
CA HIS A 219 18.52 10.00 14.36
C HIS A 219 17.58 11.18 14.07
N LEU A 220 16.36 10.91 13.59
CA LEU A 220 15.31 11.90 13.31
C LEU A 220 14.35 12.02 14.49
#